data_AF-A0A350RCE4-F1
#
_entry.id   AF-A0A350RCE4-F1
#
_cell.length_a   1.000
_cell.length_b   1.000
_cell.length_c   1.000
_cell.angle_alpha   90.00
_cell.angle_beta   90.00
_cell.angle_gamma   90.00
#
_symmetry.space_group_name_H-M   'P 1'
#
loop_
_entity.id
_entity.type
_entity.pdbx_description
1 polymer ?
#
loop_
_entity_poly.entity_id
_entity_poly.type
_entity_poly.pdbx_seq_one_letter_code
_entity_poly.pdbx_strand_id
1 'polypeptide(L)'
;MTRKILVKIVISILVGIITLSSITYAWFVKTNEYDGHLVGGSKQVYFAKGIGTSLDPFIISEANHLFNLSKLQEKGYLQDKVYYFKVADEDTLAPITIDFADPSIPTFTQLFNPIGDHIYPFIGSFEGNESTLLNLNIDGSTKQDVGVFGYIGDDATVRNFFIENPTIYSNPTSATPMTSFHEHNEGEINRATGYIVGHLASSAIFEKIYVISPKIDSSLNDMENRSQYGLIGFTQANGGVIDGGPRDTYFFSLTADWAYNVFTIARNNYLSHYINTGILQLPSAIPSVTQLVGKTQTNSTPLINYSISTLRISPTPYDTNAPYLYDQMVLDGYEVNQQGSVYSRQNIDVVGGVNITGVEGSRAFAFSKTFDKFPTPDTLVNQTFNAQAFPGSIILYVRPNADLNNLGTITGDYLGGGGTLAYVPGIINNSSYQRSIKLNNMVSFPAGQSIMSASNAFVKVISNGNSYTVAPANSTTFDYYVFVLTNTNSNSTSIKSVLFEYSPAVLNDSDLEAIKDVDFINAKEDVLNNPTYVNSYLNFGYEIIGSQHLSIEVDRRPMISDGFDIYIFFDISDSSFFYIDFININNKNMTIYVNNVSVFIGNNRVITLRMNANETVNVNAYT
;
A
#
# COMPACT_ATOMS: atom_id res chain seq x y z
N MET A 1 68.77 -21.79 -33.49
CA MET A 1 67.78 -21.43 -32.43
C MET A 1 67.53 -22.67 -31.57
N THR A 2 67.75 -22.62 -30.26
CA THR A 2 67.63 -23.82 -29.41
C THR A 2 66.15 -24.15 -29.16
N ARG A 3 65.81 -25.45 -29.04
CA ARG A 3 64.43 -25.94 -28.82
C ARG A 3 63.72 -25.23 -27.66
N LYS A 4 64.48 -24.83 -26.62
CA LYS A 4 63.99 -24.05 -25.47
C LYS A 4 63.56 -22.62 -25.84
N ILE A 5 64.26 -21.95 -26.77
CA ILE A 5 63.89 -20.61 -27.24
C ILE A 5 62.63 -20.69 -28.11
N LEU A 6 62.53 -21.71 -28.97
CA LEU A 6 61.35 -21.94 -29.80
C LEU A 6 60.09 -22.14 -28.94
N VAL A 7 60.18 -22.97 -27.89
CA VAL A 7 59.07 -23.21 -26.95
C VAL A 7 58.66 -21.93 -26.23
N LYS A 8 59.61 -21.09 -25.78
CA LYS A 8 59.28 -19.81 -25.13
C LYS A 8 58.58 -18.83 -26.07
N ILE A 9 58.96 -18.79 -27.34
CA ILE A 9 58.30 -17.94 -28.34
C ILE A 9 56.89 -18.44 -28.61
N VAL A 10 56.70 -19.75 -28.79
CA VAL A 10 55.36 -20.34 -29.00
C VAL A 10 54.45 -20.07 -27.81
N ILE A 11 54.93 -20.23 -26.57
CA ILE A 11 54.16 -19.92 -25.36
C ILE A 11 53.82 -18.42 -25.31
N SER A 12 54.77 -17.54 -25.64
CA SER A 12 54.53 -16.09 -25.63
C SER A 12 53.48 -15.66 -26.67
N ILE A 13 53.51 -16.27 -27.86
CA ILE A 13 52.49 -16.07 -28.90
C ILE A 13 51.13 -16.59 -28.42
N LEU A 14 51.09 -17.76 -27.80
CA LEU A 14 49.84 -18.34 -27.28
C LEU A 14 49.21 -17.45 -26.19
N VAL A 15 50.02 -16.93 -25.27
CA VAL A 15 49.58 -15.99 -24.22
C VAL A 15 49.11 -14.67 -24.85
N GLY A 16 49.80 -14.18 -25.89
CA GLY A 16 49.36 -13.01 -26.66
C GLY A 16 48.00 -13.22 -27.32
N ILE A 17 47.76 -14.39 -27.91
CA ILE A 17 46.48 -14.73 -28.53
C ILE A 17 45.36 -14.84 -27.48
N ILE A 18 45.62 -15.45 -26.32
CA ILE A 18 44.64 -15.60 -25.23
C ILE A 18 44.29 -14.25 -24.59
N THR A 19 45.27 -13.36 -24.43
CA THR A 19 45.04 -12.01 -23.90
C THR A 19 44.30 -11.12 -24.90
N LEU A 20 44.63 -11.21 -26.18
CA LEU A 20 43.88 -10.51 -27.23
C LEU A 20 42.45 -11.05 -27.34
N SER A 21 42.23 -12.37 -27.31
CA SER A 21 40.89 -12.93 -27.40
C SER A 21 40.03 -12.63 -26.17
N SER A 22 40.61 -12.52 -24.97
CA SER A 22 39.87 -12.08 -23.78
C SER A 22 39.53 -10.59 -23.80
N ILE A 23 40.37 -9.72 -24.36
CA ILE A 23 40.03 -8.31 -24.59
C ILE A 23 38.95 -8.19 -25.67
N THR A 24 39.07 -8.93 -26.78
CA THR A 24 38.06 -8.93 -27.86
C THR A 24 36.73 -9.53 -27.38
N TYR A 25 36.76 -10.56 -26.52
CA TYR A 25 35.57 -11.14 -25.93
C TYR A 25 34.95 -10.22 -24.87
N ALA A 26 35.73 -9.59 -24.00
CA ALA A 26 35.23 -8.59 -23.07
C ALA A 26 34.67 -7.36 -23.79
N TRP A 27 35.30 -6.94 -24.89
CA TRP A 27 34.78 -5.90 -25.75
C TRP A 27 33.49 -6.37 -26.42
N PHE A 28 33.43 -7.56 -27.04
CA PHE A 28 32.24 -8.15 -27.66
C PHE A 28 31.06 -8.36 -26.69
N VAL A 29 31.32 -8.82 -25.45
CA VAL A 29 30.30 -8.92 -24.40
C VAL A 29 29.80 -7.52 -24.03
N LYS A 30 30.69 -6.54 -23.88
CA LYS A 30 30.32 -5.13 -23.68
C LYS A 30 29.59 -4.55 -24.89
N THR A 31 29.93 -4.91 -26.13
CA THR A 31 29.22 -4.43 -27.33
C THR A 31 27.86 -5.11 -27.49
N ASN A 32 27.68 -6.33 -27.01
CA ASN A 32 26.37 -7.00 -26.95
C ASN A 32 25.50 -6.54 -25.77
N GLU A 33 26.07 -5.89 -24.76
CA GLU A 33 25.33 -5.07 -23.78
C GLU A 33 24.94 -3.69 -24.33
N TYR A 34 25.52 -3.28 -25.47
CA TYR A 34 25.20 -2.03 -26.17
C TYR A 34 24.27 -2.31 -27.35
N ASP A 35 22.98 -2.03 -27.18
CA ASP A 35 22.09 -1.82 -28.32
C ASP A 35 22.67 -0.70 -29.20
N GLY A 36 23.23 -1.10 -30.34
CA GLY A 36 24.01 -0.27 -31.27
C GLY A 36 23.23 0.87 -31.97
N HIS A 37 22.05 1.24 -31.49
CA HIS A 37 21.30 2.39 -31.97
C HIS A 37 21.36 3.62 -31.03
N LEU A 38 21.78 3.47 -29.77
CA LEU A 38 21.68 4.55 -28.77
C LEU A 38 23.00 5.23 -28.38
N VAL A 39 24.14 4.85 -28.99
CA VAL A 39 25.45 5.41 -28.59
C VAL A 39 26.25 5.86 -29.80
N GLY A 40 26.26 7.17 -30.03
CA GLY A 40 27.16 7.85 -30.98
C GLY A 40 26.65 9.18 -31.52
N GLY A 41 25.35 9.46 -31.42
CA GLY A 41 24.73 10.71 -31.88
C GLY A 41 24.58 11.77 -30.78
N SER A 42 24.45 13.04 -31.19
CA SER A 42 23.88 14.08 -30.32
C SER A 42 22.47 13.65 -29.86
N LYS A 43 22.08 13.96 -28.61
CA LYS A 43 20.73 13.66 -28.07
C LYS A 43 19.60 14.09 -29.01
N GLN A 44 19.84 15.12 -29.82
CA GLN A 44 18.95 15.65 -30.85
C GLN A 44 18.54 14.63 -31.91
N VAL A 45 19.40 13.65 -32.23
CA VAL A 45 19.15 12.65 -33.29
C VAL A 45 18.03 11.67 -32.90
N TYR A 46 17.67 11.62 -31.62
CA TYR A 46 16.63 10.73 -31.10
C TYR A 46 15.22 11.34 -31.11
N PHE A 47 15.11 12.60 -31.54
CA PHE A 47 13.89 13.39 -31.57
C PHE A 47 13.74 14.07 -32.93
N ALA A 48 12.56 14.60 -33.23
CA ALA A 48 12.33 15.24 -34.52
C ALA A 48 13.26 16.45 -34.71
N LYS A 49 13.35 17.28 -33.66
CA LYS A 49 14.23 18.45 -33.59
C LYS A 49 14.38 18.95 -32.15
N GLY A 50 15.11 20.05 -32.01
CA GLY A 50 15.33 20.79 -30.76
C GLY A 50 16.51 20.28 -29.96
N ILE A 51 16.98 21.08 -29.00
CA ILE A 51 18.19 20.79 -28.22
C ILE A 51 17.92 20.44 -26.74
N GLY A 52 16.64 20.34 -26.35
CA GLY A 52 16.20 19.95 -25.02
C GLY A 52 16.30 21.05 -23.97
N THR A 53 16.21 22.32 -24.37
CA THR A 53 16.14 23.49 -23.47
C THR A 53 14.72 24.02 -23.40
N SER A 54 14.40 24.87 -22.41
CA SER A 54 13.06 25.45 -22.28
C SER A 54 12.62 26.28 -23.50
N LEU A 55 13.57 26.91 -24.21
CA LEU A 55 13.31 27.70 -25.41
C LEU A 55 13.32 26.86 -26.70
N ASP A 56 13.95 25.69 -26.65
CA ASP A 56 14.08 24.79 -27.78
C ASP A 56 14.00 23.33 -27.29
N PRO A 57 12.78 22.89 -26.93
CA PRO A 57 12.55 21.55 -26.38
C PRO A 57 12.73 20.49 -27.46
N PHE A 58 13.04 19.27 -27.03
CA PHE A 58 13.00 18.12 -27.93
C PHE A 58 11.56 17.86 -28.39
N ILE A 59 11.36 17.77 -29.71
CA ILE A 59 10.04 17.54 -30.29
C ILE A 59 9.78 16.04 -30.47
N ILE A 60 8.66 15.58 -29.89
CA ILE A 60 8.14 14.22 -30.00
C ILE A 60 6.97 14.26 -30.98
N SER A 61 7.24 13.90 -32.24
CA SER A 61 6.24 13.88 -33.32
C SER A 61 5.76 12.48 -33.72
N GLU A 62 6.41 11.41 -33.24
CA GLU A 62 6.10 10.02 -33.59
C GLU A 62 6.45 9.07 -32.45
N ALA A 63 5.96 7.82 -32.52
CA ALA A 63 6.13 6.81 -31.49
C ALA A 63 7.60 6.50 -31.17
N ASN A 64 8.46 6.47 -32.19
CA ASN A 64 9.88 6.21 -32.03
C ASN A 64 10.58 7.29 -31.17
N HIS A 65 10.14 8.55 -31.24
CA HIS A 65 10.67 9.63 -30.40
C HIS A 65 10.32 9.42 -28.92
N LEU A 66 9.09 8.99 -28.61
CA LEU A 66 8.69 8.68 -27.22
C LEU A 66 9.39 7.41 -26.70
N PHE A 67 9.54 6.40 -27.56
CA PHE A 67 10.32 5.20 -27.26
C PHE A 67 11.77 5.56 -26.90
N ASN A 68 12.40 6.44 -27.70
CA ASN A 68 13.76 6.90 -27.43
C ASN A 68 13.85 7.65 -26.10
N LEU A 69 12.86 8.49 -25.75
CA LEU A 69 12.80 9.11 -24.42
C LEU A 69 12.85 8.06 -23.32
N SER A 70 11.97 7.05 -23.36
CA SER A 70 11.96 5.96 -22.37
C SER A 70 13.33 5.26 -22.29
N LYS A 71 13.94 4.92 -23.43
CA LYS A 71 15.24 4.22 -23.43
C LYS A 71 16.40 5.08 -22.94
N LEU A 72 16.47 6.35 -23.32
CA LEU A 72 17.49 7.26 -22.83
C LEU A 72 17.34 7.51 -21.33
N GLN A 73 16.10 7.57 -20.84
CA GLN A 73 15.77 7.71 -19.44
C GLN A 73 16.20 6.47 -18.63
N GLU A 74 15.83 5.27 -19.08
CA GLU A 74 16.21 3.98 -18.49
C GLU A 74 17.74 3.78 -18.44
N LYS A 75 18.49 4.35 -19.40
CA LYS A 75 19.96 4.28 -19.42
C LYS A 75 20.63 5.39 -18.61
N GLY A 76 19.86 6.27 -17.97
CA GLY A 76 20.38 7.39 -17.17
C GLY A 76 21.00 8.52 -18.00
N TYR A 77 20.79 8.55 -19.32
CA TYR A 77 21.38 9.57 -20.19
C TYR A 77 20.71 10.94 -20.11
N LEU A 78 19.58 11.05 -19.41
CA LEU A 78 18.83 12.30 -19.22
C LEU A 78 18.90 12.82 -17.79
N GLN A 79 19.90 12.37 -17.02
CA GLN A 79 20.07 12.70 -15.60
C GLN A 79 21.05 13.85 -15.33
N ASP A 80 21.76 14.33 -16.35
CA ASP A 80 22.81 15.33 -16.17
C ASP A 80 22.27 16.76 -15.97
N LYS A 81 21.02 17.01 -16.35
CA LYS A 81 20.31 18.28 -16.19
C LYS A 81 18.83 18.10 -16.52
N VAL A 82 18.04 19.13 -16.26
CA VAL A 82 16.63 19.20 -16.70
C VAL A 82 16.55 19.33 -18.22
N TYR A 83 15.84 18.39 -18.85
CA TYR A 83 15.52 18.39 -20.28
C TYR A 83 14.05 18.74 -20.52
N TYR A 84 13.78 19.42 -21.62
CA TYR A 84 12.44 19.86 -22.00
C TYR A 84 11.99 19.11 -23.26
N PHE A 85 10.78 18.57 -23.22
CA PHE A 85 10.14 17.80 -24.27
C PHE A 85 8.80 18.42 -24.62
N LYS A 86 8.43 18.41 -25.90
CA LYS A 86 7.12 18.84 -26.38
C LYS A 86 6.57 17.83 -27.37
N VAL A 87 5.35 17.35 -27.15
CA VAL A 87 4.62 16.54 -28.13
C VAL A 87 3.96 17.47 -29.14
N ALA A 88 4.33 17.38 -30.41
CA ALA A 88 3.78 18.24 -31.44
C ALA A 88 4.16 17.75 -32.84
N ASP A 89 3.44 18.24 -33.84
CA ASP A 89 3.85 18.15 -35.22
C ASP A 89 5.22 18.81 -35.43
N GLU A 90 6.10 18.16 -36.20
CA GLU A 90 7.48 18.61 -36.37
C GLU A 90 7.55 20.01 -37.01
N ASP A 91 6.70 20.29 -37.99
CA ASP A 91 6.78 21.54 -38.76
C ASP A 91 5.93 22.65 -38.14
N THR A 92 4.68 22.35 -37.83
CA THR A 92 3.68 23.33 -37.40
C THR A 92 3.64 23.55 -35.90
N LEU A 93 4.23 22.63 -35.11
CA LEU A 93 4.14 22.60 -33.64
C LEU A 93 2.70 22.50 -33.10
N ALA A 94 1.75 22.11 -33.95
CA ALA A 94 0.36 21.88 -33.57
C ALA A 94 0.22 20.60 -32.71
N PRO A 95 -0.86 20.48 -31.91
CA PRO A 95 -1.22 19.22 -31.26
C PRO A 95 -1.39 18.09 -32.28
N ILE A 96 -0.99 16.87 -31.92
CA ILE A 96 -1.06 15.70 -32.80
C ILE A 96 -1.61 14.48 -32.07
N THR A 97 -1.94 13.43 -32.83
CA THR A 97 -2.18 12.08 -32.29
C THR A 97 -1.02 11.17 -32.69
N ILE A 98 -0.40 10.52 -31.71
CA ILE A 98 0.61 9.48 -31.93
C ILE A 98 -0.04 8.14 -31.62
N ASP A 99 -0.29 7.33 -32.66
CA ASP A 99 -0.89 6.00 -32.54
C ASP A 99 0.19 4.92 -32.54
N PHE A 100 0.34 4.21 -31.42
CA PHE A 100 1.32 3.13 -31.27
C PHE A 100 0.90 1.81 -31.94
N ALA A 101 -0.35 1.72 -32.41
CA ALA A 101 -0.83 0.58 -33.19
C ALA A 101 -0.66 0.76 -34.71
N ASP A 102 -0.11 1.89 -35.17
CA ASP A 102 0.13 2.11 -36.61
C ASP A 102 1.06 1.00 -37.16
N PRO A 103 0.64 0.27 -38.21
CA PRO A 103 1.40 -0.84 -38.76
C PRO A 103 2.73 -0.44 -39.43
N SER A 104 2.95 0.85 -39.67
CA SER A 104 4.23 1.39 -40.17
C SER A 104 5.30 1.52 -39.08
N ILE A 105 4.91 1.47 -37.81
CA ILE A 105 5.80 1.59 -36.67
C ILE A 105 6.50 0.25 -36.40
N PRO A 106 7.83 0.23 -36.15
CA PRO A 106 8.53 -1.00 -35.80
C PRO A 106 7.96 -1.66 -34.53
N THR A 107 7.84 -2.99 -34.54
CA THR A 107 7.24 -3.73 -33.41
C THR A 107 7.93 -3.51 -32.07
N PHE A 108 9.25 -3.25 -32.08
CA PHE A 108 10.00 -3.00 -30.84
C PHE A 108 9.65 -1.66 -30.16
N THR A 109 9.01 -0.72 -30.87
CA THR A 109 8.54 0.55 -30.28
C THR A 109 7.10 0.48 -29.79
N GLN A 110 6.41 -0.64 -30.03
CA GLN A 110 5.00 -0.83 -29.65
C GLN A 110 4.82 -1.28 -28.20
N LEU A 111 5.88 -1.82 -27.57
CA LEU A 111 5.92 -2.22 -26.16
C LEU A 111 7.22 -1.69 -25.55
N PHE A 112 7.14 -0.79 -24.57
CA PHE A 112 8.33 -0.23 -23.97
C PHE A 112 8.20 0.03 -22.47
N ASN A 113 9.36 0.19 -21.83
CA ASN A 113 9.46 0.34 -20.39
C ASN A 113 8.87 1.69 -19.94
N PRO A 114 8.35 1.78 -18.71
CA PRO A 114 7.95 3.05 -18.09
C PRO A 114 9.01 4.14 -18.26
N ILE A 115 8.57 5.38 -18.49
CA ILE A 115 9.47 6.53 -18.54
C ILE A 115 9.90 6.86 -17.10
N GLY A 116 11.17 6.58 -16.80
CA GLY A 116 11.77 6.80 -15.48
C GLY A 116 11.56 5.62 -14.52
N ASP A 117 12.50 5.44 -13.60
CA ASP A 117 12.44 4.46 -12.51
C ASP A 117 13.17 5.01 -11.27
N HIS A 118 13.17 4.26 -10.17
CA HIS A 118 13.86 4.66 -8.92
C HIS A 118 15.36 4.93 -9.05
N ILE A 119 16.05 4.36 -10.05
CA ILE A 119 17.47 4.63 -10.27
C ILE A 119 17.62 5.92 -11.08
N TYR A 120 16.80 6.08 -12.12
CA TYR A 120 16.81 7.20 -13.03
C TYR A 120 15.41 7.78 -13.16
N PRO A 121 14.94 8.57 -12.18
CA PRO A 121 13.60 9.15 -12.22
C PRO A 121 13.50 10.19 -13.33
N PHE A 122 12.31 10.40 -13.89
CA PHE A 122 12.07 11.48 -14.83
C PHE A 122 12.12 12.83 -14.10
N ILE A 123 13.15 13.64 -14.39
CA ILE A 123 13.40 14.96 -13.77
C ILE A 123 13.21 16.13 -14.76
N GLY A 124 12.58 15.85 -15.90
CA GLY A 124 12.43 16.80 -17.01
C GLY A 124 11.12 17.57 -16.99
N SER A 125 10.89 18.31 -18.09
CA SER A 125 9.61 18.93 -18.42
C SER A 125 9.01 18.26 -19.65
N PHE A 126 7.86 17.61 -19.51
CA PHE A 126 7.09 17.02 -20.60
C PHE A 126 5.82 17.84 -20.86
N GLU A 127 5.81 18.56 -21.98
CA GLU A 127 4.67 19.35 -22.44
C GLU A 127 3.90 18.59 -23.53
N GLY A 128 2.70 18.14 -23.19
CA GLY A 128 1.84 17.38 -24.07
C GLY A 128 1.19 18.21 -25.18
N ASN A 129 1.08 19.54 -25.02
CA ASN A 129 0.52 20.44 -26.04
C ASN A 129 -0.87 19.98 -26.54
N GLU A 130 -1.72 19.49 -25.65
CA GLU A 130 -3.07 18.95 -25.95
C GLU A 130 -3.06 17.77 -26.96
N SER A 131 -1.91 17.12 -27.13
CA SER A 131 -1.75 15.96 -28.01
C SER A 131 -2.33 14.69 -27.39
N THR A 132 -2.60 13.69 -28.22
CA THR A 132 -3.09 12.38 -27.82
C THR A 132 -2.04 11.31 -28.04
N LEU A 133 -1.77 10.50 -27.01
CA LEU A 133 -1.01 9.26 -27.12
C LEU A 133 -2.00 8.10 -27.13
N LEU A 134 -2.07 7.36 -28.23
CA LEU A 134 -3.09 6.35 -28.49
C LEU A 134 -2.47 4.94 -28.54
N ASN A 135 -3.14 3.96 -27.93
CA ASN A 135 -2.76 2.53 -27.95
C ASN A 135 -1.37 2.25 -27.33
N LEU A 136 -0.98 3.01 -26.30
CA LEU A 136 0.28 2.83 -25.60
C LEU A 136 0.33 1.50 -24.85
N ASN A 137 1.40 0.72 -25.03
CA ASN A 137 1.63 -0.49 -24.24
C ASN A 137 2.90 -0.34 -23.39
N ILE A 138 2.75 -0.48 -22.08
CA ILE A 138 3.84 -0.33 -21.11
C ILE A 138 4.19 -1.66 -20.49
N ASP A 139 5.47 -2.04 -20.57
CA ASP A 139 6.02 -3.24 -19.93
C ASP A 139 6.52 -2.96 -18.51
N GLY A 140 5.71 -3.29 -17.51
CA GLY A 140 6.05 -3.20 -16.09
C GLY A 140 6.68 -4.47 -15.50
N SER A 141 6.92 -5.51 -16.29
CA SER A 141 7.23 -6.87 -15.78
C SER A 141 8.51 -6.98 -14.94
N THR A 142 9.45 -6.06 -15.15
CA THR A 142 10.73 -5.99 -14.42
C THR A 142 10.87 -4.72 -13.60
N LYS A 143 9.79 -3.96 -13.44
CA LYS A 143 9.78 -2.63 -12.85
C LYS A 143 9.05 -2.62 -11.51
N GLN A 144 9.42 -1.66 -10.68
CA GLN A 144 8.76 -1.42 -9.39
C GLN A 144 7.63 -0.40 -9.54
N ASP A 145 7.96 0.73 -10.14
CA ASP A 145 7.03 1.81 -10.43
C ASP A 145 6.55 1.66 -11.88
N VAL A 146 5.24 1.47 -12.05
CA VAL A 146 4.64 1.04 -13.31
C VAL A 146 3.54 2.02 -13.73
N GLY A 147 3.71 2.58 -14.91
CA GLY A 147 2.77 3.48 -15.58
C GLY A 147 3.42 3.99 -16.86
N VAL A 148 2.74 4.85 -17.64
CA VAL A 148 3.40 5.51 -18.79
C VAL A 148 4.69 6.21 -18.33
N PHE A 149 4.62 6.86 -17.17
CA PHE A 149 5.78 7.23 -16.37
C PHE A 149 5.94 6.23 -15.23
N GLY A 150 7.13 5.66 -15.07
CA GLY A 150 7.41 4.77 -13.95
C GLY A 150 7.56 5.61 -12.69
N TYR A 151 8.59 6.46 -12.65
CA TYR A 151 8.81 7.39 -11.56
C TYR A 151 9.08 8.80 -12.07
N ILE A 152 8.20 9.74 -11.73
CA ILE A 152 8.39 11.19 -11.88
C ILE A 152 9.05 11.74 -10.61
N GLY A 153 10.29 12.22 -10.74
CA GLY A 153 11.10 12.73 -9.64
C GLY A 153 10.71 14.14 -9.20
N ASP A 154 11.36 14.61 -8.13
CA ASP A 154 11.16 15.95 -7.58
C ASP A 154 11.39 17.05 -8.63
N ASP A 155 10.60 18.13 -8.54
CA ASP A 155 10.60 19.31 -9.40
C ASP A 155 10.34 19.04 -10.91
N ALA A 156 10.06 17.79 -11.31
CA ALA A 156 9.69 17.46 -12.68
C ALA A 156 8.33 18.06 -13.04
N THR A 157 8.10 18.31 -14.33
CA THR A 157 6.81 18.81 -14.83
C THR A 157 6.28 17.90 -15.93
N VAL A 158 5.06 17.41 -15.80
CA VAL A 158 4.39 16.58 -16.81
C VAL A 158 2.95 17.05 -16.95
N ARG A 159 2.52 17.46 -18.15
CA ARG A 159 1.20 18.09 -18.32
C ARG A 159 0.64 18.14 -19.72
N ASN A 160 -0.66 18.44 -19.80
CA ASN A 160 -1.42 18.84 -21.00
C ASN A 160 -1.46 17.79 -22.13
N PHE A 161 -1.87 16.56 -21.86
CA PHE A 161 -2.09 15.56 -22.91
C PHE A 161 -3.21 14.58 -22.56
N PHE A 162 -3.61 13.83 -23.57
CA PHE A 162 -4.58 12.77 -23.48
C PHE A 162 -3.89 11.43 -23.70
N ILE A 163 -4.31 10.41 -22.96
CA ILE A 163 -3.88 9.03 -23.18
C ILE A 163 -5.14 8.23 -23.50
N GLU A 164 -5.19 7.65 -24.69
CA GLU A 164 -6.35 6.90 -25.15
C GLU A 164 -5.96 5.43 -25.34
N ASN A 165 -6.77 4.55 -24.75
CA ASN A 165 -6.60 3.11 -24.77
C ASN A 165 -5.17 2.64 -24.35
N PRO A 166 -4.58 3.13 -23.24
CA PRO A 166 -3.31 2.59 -22.77
C PRO A 166 -3.52 1.21 -22.13
N THR A 167 -2.59 0.29 -22.39
CA THR A 167 -2.47 -0.97 -21.67
C THR A 167 -1.20 -0.98 -20.82
N ILE A 168 -1.37 -1.09 -19.50
CA ILE A 168 -0.29 -1.21 -18.53
C ILE A 168 -0.12 -2.67 -18.14
N TYR A 169 0.97 -3.31 -18.60
CA TYR A 169 1.29 -4.68 -18.24
C TYR A 169 2.04 -4.72 -16.92
N SER A 170 1.30 -4.90 -15.84
CA SER A 170 1.85 -4.98 -14.49
C SER A 170 2.07 -6.45 -14.10
N ASN A 171 2.96 -7.12 -14.84
CA ASN A 171 3.20 -8.57 -14.82
C ASN A 171 4.56 -8.92 -14.20
N PRO A 172 4.76 -8.71 -12.89
CA PRO A 172 6.04 -8.95 -12.26
C PRO A 172 6.45 -10.42 -12.35
N THR A 173 7.70 -10.65 -12.71
CA THR A 173 8.28 -12.01 -12.76
C THR A 173 9.20 -12.27 -11.58
N SER A 174 9.28 -13.53 -11.15
CA SER A 174 10.23 -14.00 -10.11
C SER A 174 11.71 -13.76 -10.45
N ALA A 175 12.03 -13.44 -11.71
CA ALA A 175 13.37 -13.08 -12.16
C ALA A 175 13.82 -11.68 -11.69
N THR A 176 12.92 -10.85 -11.17
CA THR A 176 13.21 -9.46 -10.79
C THR A 176 13.82 -9.38 -9.39
N PRO A 177 15.09 -8.97 -9.22
CA PRO A 177 15.68 -8.82 -7.89
C PRO A 177 15.05 -7.63 -7.15
N MET A 178 14.36 -7.88 -6.04
CA MET A 178 13.78 -6.82 -5.19
C MET A 178 14.82 -6.07 -4.35
N THR A 179 16.12 -6.41 -4.47
CA THR A 179 17.19 -5.85 -3.65
C THR A 179 17.50 -4.38 -3.93
N SER A 180 17.06 -3.83 -5.06
CA SER A 180 17.22 -2.41 -5.38
C SER A 180 15.95 -1.60 -5.16
N PHE A 181 14.83 -2.26 -4.86
CA PHE A 181 13.55 -1.58 -4.72
C PHE A 181 13.56 -0.70 -3.46
N HIS A 182 13.01 0.50 -3.57
CA HIS A 182 12.80 1.36 -2.41
C HIS A 182 11.46 1.06 -1.74
N GLU A 183 11.29 1.59 -0.53
CA GLU A 183 10.06 1.37 0.25
C GLU A 183 8.90 2.21 -0.32
N HIS A 184 7.76 1.57 -0.46
CA HIS A 184 6.46 2.21 -0.59
C HIS A 184 5.65 1.89 0.67
N ASN A 185 4.66 2.72 1.02
CA ASN A 185 3.69 2.38 2.07
C ASN A 185 4.30 1.95 3.42
N GLU A 186 4.90 2.89 4.16
CA GLU A 186 5.33 2.64 5.56
C GLU A 186 6.34 1.49 5.76
N GLY A 187 7.22 1.24 4.78
CA GLY A 187 8.35 0.31 4.91
C GLY A 187 8.23 -1.01 4.16
N GLU A 188 7.18 -1.16 3.34
CA GLU A 188 6.98 -2.35 2.52
C GLU A 188 7.63 -2.20 1.14
N ILE A 189 8.27 -3.26 0.66
CA ILE A 189 8.83 -3.28 -0.70
C ILE A 189 7.75 -3.81 -1.64
N ASN A 190 6.86 -2.93 -2.11
CA ASN A 190 5.81 -3.28 -3.08
C ASN A 190 5.97 -2.53 -4.41
N ARG A 191 5.21 -2.99 -5.42
CA ARG A 191 5.05 -2.29 -6.70
C ARG A 191 3.96 -1.24 -6.62
N ALA A 192 4.14 -0.16 -7.37
CA ALA A 192 3.18 0.92 -7.50
C ALA A 192 2.75 1.03 -8.97
N THR A 193 1.52 0.64 -9.28
CA THR A 193 0.98 0.62 -10.65
C THR A 193 -0.13 1.64 -10.81
N GLY A 194 -0.01 2.52 -11.80
CA GLY A 194 -1.07 3.42 -12.24
C GLY A 194 -1.15 3.49 -13.76
N TYR A 195 -2.29 3.95 -14.28
CA TYR A 195 -2.49 4.16 -15.72
C TYR A 195 -1.55 5.22 -16.29
N ILE A 196 -1.25 6.27 -15.53
CA ILE A 196 -0.39 7.37 -15.97
C ILE A 196 0.99 7.26 -15.33
N VAL A 197 1.03 7.13 -14.01
CA VAL A 197 2.27 7.21 -13.22
C VAL A 197 2.35 6.04 -12.24
N GLY A 198 3.51 5.42 -12.11
CA GLY A 198 3.78 4.46 -11.03
C GLY A 198 4.03 5.17 -9.70
N HIS A 199 5.00 6.07 -9.66
CA HIS A 199 5.42 6.85 -8.50
C HIS A 199 5.53 8.34 -8.85
N LEU A 200 4.82 9.18 -8.10
CA LEU A 200 4.90 10.64 -8.19
C LEU A 200 5.59 11.24 -6.95
N ALA A 201 6.74 11.89 -7.16
CA ALA A 201 7.46 12.60 -6.10
C ALA A 201 6.65 13.76 -5.52
N SER A 202 7.00 14.19 -4.31
CA SER A 202 6.22 15.16 -3.53
C SER A 202 6.13 16.56 -4.17
N SER A 203 7.16 16.97 -4.89
CA SER A 203 7.27 18.31 -5.49
C SER A 203 7.03 18.33 -7.00
N ALA A 204 6.71 17.17 -7.60
CA ALA A 204 6.44 17.09 -9.03
C ALA A 204 5.16 17.84 -9.41
N ILE A 205 5.21 18.56 -10.54
CA ILE A 205 4.06 19.22 -11.14
C ILE A 205 3.42 18.27 -12.14
N PHE A 206 2.16 17.90 -11.88
CA PHE A 206 1.42 16.93 -12.65
C PHE A 206 -0.01 17.45 -12.88
N GLU A 207 -0.32 17.93 -14.08
CA GLU A 207 -1.55 18.68 -14.33
C GLU A 207 -2.15 18.45 -15.74
N LYS A 208 -3.47 18.42 -15.84
CA LYS A 208 -4.24 18.35 -17.09
C LYS A 208 -3.88 17.15 -17.96
N ILE A 209 -3.94 15.97 -17.35
CA ILE A 209 -3.69 14.71 -18.03
C ILE A 209 -4.93 13.85 -17.88
N TYR A 210 -5.47 13.39 -19.00
CA TYR A 210 -6.75 12.70 -19.01
C TYR A 210 -6.63 11.37 -19.74
N VAL A 211 -7.34 10.38 -19.24
CA VAL A 211 -7.26 9.01 -19.73
C VAL A 211 -8.61 8.53 -20.24
N ILE A 212 -8.62 7.88 -21.41
CA ILE A 212 -9.80 7.31 -22.06
C ILE A 212 -9.61 5.80 -22.14
N SER A 213 -10.58 5.04 -21.62
CA SER A 213 -10.65 3.57 -21.65
C SER A 213 -9.32 2.84 -21.36
N PRO A 214 -8.68 3.07 -20.19
CA PRO A 214 -7.41 2.44 -19.90
C PRO A 214 -7.56 1.03 -19.32
N LYS A 215 -6.54 0.20 -19.55
CA LYS A 215 -6.45 -1.18 -19.06
C LYS A 215 -5.18 -1.41 -18.24
N ILE A 216 -5.32 -1.96 -17.05
CA ILE A 216 -4.23 -2.58 -16.28
C ILE A 216 -4.38 -4.08 -16.47
N ASP A 217 -3.28 -4.73 -16.83
CA ASP A 217 -3.22 -6.17 -17.09
C ASP A 217 -2.10 -6.79 -16.24
N SER A 218 -2.48 -7.61 -15.27
CA SER A 218 -1.60 -8.41 -14.41
C SER A 218 -1.74 -9.92 -14.69
N SER A 219 -2.13 -10.32 -15.92
CA SER A 219 -2.34 -11.72 -16.31
C SER A 219 -1.11 -12.63 -16.29
N LEU A 220 0.09 -12.12 -16.02
CA LEU A 220 1.33 -12.88 -15.87
C LEU A 220 2.09 -12.45 -14.60
N ASN A 221 1.36 -12.31 -13.49
CA ASN A 221 1.88 -11.84 -12.22
C ASN A 221 2.37 -13.02 -11.35
N ASP A 222 3.67 -13.07 -11.09
CA ASP A 222 4.29 -14.07 -10.20
C ASP A 222 4.51 -13.54 -8.78
N MET A 223 4.31 -12.24 -8.54
CA MET A 223 4.74 -11.58 -7.30
C MET A 223 3.72 -10.58 -6.78
N GLU A 224 3.91 -10.13 -5.54
CA GLU A 224 3.01 -9.17 -4.91
C GLU A 224 3.00 -7.80 -5.60
N ASN A 225 1.80 -7.21 -5.69
CA ASN A 225 1.56 -5.88 -6.22
C ASN A 225 0.52 -5.14 -5.37
N ARG A 226 0.87 -3.93 -4.91
CA ARG A 226 -0.01 -3.09 -4.08
C ARG A 226 -0.07 -1.68 -4.63
N SER A 227 -1.13 -1.37 -5.34
CA SER A 227 -1.29 -0.06 -5.99
C SER A 227 -2.30 0.79 -5.25
N GLN A 228 -1.98 2.08 -5.08
CA GLN A 228 -2.80 3.00 -4.28
C GLN A 228 -3.90 3.68 -5.09
N TYR A 229 -3.58 4.22 -6.27
CA TYR A 229 -4.55 4.86 -7.15
C TYR A 229 -4.47 4.29 -8.57
N GLY A 230 -5.63 4.04 -9.16
CA GLY A 230 -5.74 3.55 -10.53
C GLY A 230 -5.02 4.44 -11.54
N LEU A 231 -5.06 5.78 -11.37
CA LEU A 231 -4.35 6.72 -12.25
C LEU A 231 -2.87 6.91 -11.87
N ILE A 232 -2.55 6.92 -10.58
CA ILE A 232 -1.21 7.14 -10.01
C ILE A 232 -0.89 6.05 -8.99
N GLY A 233 0.02 5.13 -9.26
CA GLY A 233 0.28 3.98 -8.40
C GLY A 233 0.69 4.33 -6.97
N PHE A 234 1.41 5.45 -6.77
CA PHE A 234 1.90 5.93 -5.48
C PHE A 234 2.25 7.44 -5.51
N THR A 235 2.02 8.14 -4.39
CA THR A 235 2.41 9.57 -4.23
C THR A 235 3.21 9.82 -2.96
N GLN A 236 4.34 10.51 -3.05
CA GLN A 236 5.21 10.82 -1.90
C GLN A 236 4.74 12.04 -1.08
N ALA A 237 3.94 12.94 -1.64
CA ALA A 237 3.46 14.17 -0.98
C ALA A 237 2.71 13.90 0.36
N ASN A 238 2.06 12.75 0.48
CA ASN A 238 1.35 12.33 1.70
C ASN A 238 2.20 11.39 2.59
N GLY A 239 3.52 11.33 2.38
CA GLY A 239 4.45 10.47 3.13
C GLY A 239 4.18 8.97 2.97
N GLY A 240 3.39 8.55 1.97
CA GLY A 240 2.85 7.20 1.91
C GLY A 240 2.05 6.81 3.17
N VAL A 241 1.63 7.79 3.97
CA VAL A 241 0.92 7.54 5.23
C VAL A 241 -0.51 7.16 4.86
N ILE A 242 -0.82 5.91 5.19
CA ILE A 242 -2.10 5.22 5.03
C ILE A 242 -2.34 4.70 3.60
N ASP A 243 -1.74 3.53 3.32
CA ASP A 243 -2.46 2.33 2.86
C ASP A 243 -3.55 2.63 1.81
N GLY A 244 -3.34 2.49 0.50
CA GLY A 244 -4.42 2.39 -0.50
C GLY A 244 -5.46 3.52 -0.61
N GLY A 245 -5.02 4.78 -0.60
CA GLY A 245 -5.89 5.93 -0.85
C GLY A 245 -6.69 6.38 0.37
N PRO A 246 -7.50 7.43 0.22
CA PRO A 246 -8.27 8.01 1.31
C PRO A 246 -9.45 7.12 1.68
N ARG A 247 -9.14 6.09 2.44
CA ARG A 247 -10.08 5.04 2.83
C ARG A 247 -11.06 5.57 3.87
N ASP A 248 -12.36 5.54 3.55
CA ASP A 248 -13.46 5.82 4.49
C ASP A 248 -14.10 4.51 5.05
N THR A 249 -14.13 4.40 6.38
CA THR A 249 -14.70 3.38 7.31
C THR A 249 -14.13 1.95 7.28
N TYR A 250 -13.31 1.61 8.27
CA TYR A 250 -12.83 0.22 8.49
C TYR A 250 -13.63 -0.48 9.56
N PHE A 251 -14.07 -1.72 9.29
CA PHE A 251 -14.66 -2.58 10.31
C PHE A 251 -13.73 -3.75 10.64
N PHE A 252 -13.52 -3.98 11.92
CA PHE A 252 -12.79 -5.12 12.45
C PHE A 252 -13.66 -5.80 13.48
N SER A 253 -13.92 -7.08 13.27
CA SER A 253 -14.53 -7.92 14.29
C SER A 253 -13.42 -8.65 15.04
N LEU A 254 -13.48 -8.62 16.36
CA LEU A 254 -12.70 -9.44 17.27
C LEU A 254 -13.66 -10.45 17.89
N THR A 255 -13.55 -11.73 17.51
CA THR A 255 -14.34 -12.81 18.09
C THR A 255 -13.45 -13.70 18.93
N ALA A 256 -13.99 -14.23 20.02
CA ALA A 256 -13.26 -15.15 20.89
C ALA A 256 -12.93 -16.47 20.17
N ASP A 257 -13.78 -16.92 19.24
CA ASP A 257 -13.52 -18.11 18.42
C ASP A 257 -12.31 -17.92 17.51
N TRP A 258 -12.28 -16.80 16.77
CA TRP A 258 -11.15 -16.46 15.90
C TRP A 258 -9.85 -16.31 16.69
N ALA A 259 -9.86 -15.51 17.77
CA ALA A 259 -8.66 -15.25 18.56
C ALA A 259 -8.08 -16.56 19.09
N TYR A 260 -8.92 -17.44 19.65
CA TYR A 260 -8.47 -18.76 20.10
C TYR A 260 -7.85 -19.58 18.96
N ASN A 261 -8.46 -19.59 17.77
CA ASN A 261 -7.97 -20.37 16.64
C ASN A 261 -6.60 -19.88 16.17
N VAL A 262 -6.42 -18.56 16.00
CA VAL A 262 -5.13 -17.96 15.62
C VAL A 262 -4.05 -18.31 16.63
N PHE A 263 -4.31 -18.13 17.93
CA PHE A 263 -3.32 -18.50 18.96
C PHE A 263 -3.05 -20.01 19.02
N THR A 264 -4.02 -20.85 18.69
CA THR A 264 -3.82 -22.30 18.63
C THR A 264 -2.92 -22.69 17.46
N ILE A 265 -3.12 -22.08 16.27
CA ILE A 265 -2.25 -22.28 15.10
C ILE A 265 -0.84 -21.77 15.42
N ALA A 266 -0.73 -20.55 15.95
CA ALA A 266 0.55 -19.96 16.32
C ALA A 266 1.32 -20.85 17.31
N ARG A 267 0.63 -21.37 18.34
CA ARG A 267 1.21 -22.33 19.28
C ARG A 267 1.77 -23.53 18.53
N ASN A 268 0.94 -24.22 17.77
CA ASN A 268 1.34 -25.51 17.19
C ASN A 268 2.55 -25.39 16.24
N ASN A 269 2.73 -24.24 15.59
CA ASN A 269 3.75 -24.07 14.56
C ASN A 269 4.99 -23.27 15.03
N TYR A 270 4.87 -22.40 16.04
CA TYR A 270 5.97 -21.57 16.53
C TYR A 270 6.39 -21.86 17.97
N LEU A 271 6.04 -23.02 18.52
CA LEU A 271 6.41 -23.47 19.88
C LEU A 271 7.93 -23.40 20.17
N SER A 272 8.77 -23.55 19.15
CA SER A 272 10.23 -23.48 19.25
C SER A 272 10.79 -22.04 19.17
N HIS A 273 9.97 -21.06 18.81
CA HIS A 273 10.40 -19.68 18.62
C HIS A 273 10.46 -18.91 19.95
N TYR A 274 11.38 -17.95 20.00
CA TYR A 274 11.58 -17.03 21.10
C TYR A 274 10.72 -15.79 20.92
N ILE A 275 10.18 -15.29 22.03
CA ILE A 275 9.56 -13.96 22.09
C ILE A 275 10.66 -12.91 22.04
N ASN A 276 10.58 -11.96 21.11
CA ASN A 276 11.42 -10.77 21.17
C ASN A 276 10.57 -9.54 21.53
N THR A 277 10.74 -9.02 22.75
CA THR A 277 9.95 -7.89 23.26
C THR A 277 10.64 -6.54 23.11
N GLY A 278 11.77 -6.45 22.38
CA GLY A 278 12.45 -5.18 22.07
C GLY A 278 13.08 -4.43 23.26
N ILE A 279 12.87 -4.88 24.51
CA ILE A 279 13.49 -4.35 25.72
C ILE A 279 14.21 -5.49 26.43
N LEU A 280 15.54 -5.49 26.35
CA LEU A 280 16.39 -6.36 27.14
C LEU A 280 16.83 -5.63 28.40
N GLN A 281 16.54 -6.21 29.57
CA GLN A 281 17.53 -6.45 30.62
C GLN A 281 16.91 -7.35 31.71
N LEU A 282 17.18 -8.65 31.66
CA LEU A 282 17.13 -9.49 32.85
C LEU A 282 18.44 -10.30 32.93
N PRO A 283 19.21 -10.19 34.03
CA PRO A 283 20.39 -11.01 34.24
C PRO A 283 20.00 -12.41 34.73
N SER A 284 20.73 -13.41 34.22
CA SER A 284 20.82 -14.81 34.68
C SER A 284 19.58 -15.71 34.54
N ALA A 285 19.77 -16.76 33.72
CA ALA A 285 18.88 -17.88 33.40
C ALA A 285 17.61 -17.48 32.65
N ILE A 286 17.56 -17.76 31.34
CA ILE A 286 16.32 -17.80 30.56
C ILE A 286 15.46 -18.88 31.23
N PRO A 287 14.39 -18.54 31.95
CA PRO A 287 13.56 -19.55 32.57
C PRO A 287 12.73 -20.20 31.46
N SER A 288 12.37 -21.47 31.61
CA SER A 288 11.57 -22.27 30.67
C SER A 288 10.17 -21.69 30.32
N VAL A 289 9.86 -20.50 30.83
CA VAL A 289 8.64 -19.69 30.60
C VAL A 289 8.72 -18.73 29.40
N THR A 290 9.85 -18.69 28.69
CA THR A 290 10.07 -17.79 27.52
C THR A 290 9.85 -18.47 26.16
N GLN A 291 9.45 -19.75 26.14
CA GLN A 291 8.94 -20.43 24.94
C GLN A 291 7.47 -20.04 24.72
N LEU A 292 7.20 -19.56 23.51
CA LEU A 292 6.06 -18.71 23.22
C LEU A 292 4.78 -19.52 22.97
N VAL A 293 3.68 -18.93 23.42
CA VAL A 293 2.29 -19.40 23.36
C VAL A 293 1.87 -20.45 24.39
N GLY A 294 1.65 -19.97 25.62
CA GLY A 294 0.70 -20.56 26.55
C GLY A 294 1.31 -21.31 27.74
N LYS A 295 1.62 -20.58 28.83
CA LYS A 295 1.52 -21.20 30.15
C LYS A 295 0.03 -21.34 30.45
N THR A 296 -0.53 -22.52 30.22
CA THR A 296 -1.85 -22.85 30.76
C THR A 296 -1.79 -22.74 32.28
N GLN A 297 -2.67 -21.95 32.88
CA GLN A 297 -3.16 -22.33 34.20
C GLN A 297 -3.94 -23.62 33.96
N THR A 298 -3.29 -24.77 34.22
CA THR A 298 -3.90 -26.10 34.40
C THR A 298 -5.16 -26.36 33.56
N ASN A 299 -4.98 -27.04 32.44
CA ASN A 299 -6.01 -27.66 31.59
C ASN A 299 -6.91 -26.66 30.81
N SER A 300 -6.70 -26.62 29.49
CA SER A 300 -7.69 -26.22 28.46
C SER A 300 -7.94 -24.74 28.12
N THR A 301 -7.39 -23.75 28.84
CA THR A 301 -7.72 -22.32 28.59
C THR A 301 -6.49 -21.52 28.13
N PRO A 302 -6.43 -21.02 26.87
CA PRO A 302 -5.37 -20.13 26.43
C PRO A 302 -5.43 -18.77 27.14
N LEU A 303 -4.30 -18.33 27.69
CA LEU A 303 -4.12 -16.98 28.21
C LEU A 303 -3.44 -16.11 27.15
N ILE A 304 -4.09 -15.04 26.73
CA ILE A 304 -3.57 -14.11 25.73
C ILE A 304 -2.91 -12.92 26.45
N ASN A 305 -1.59 -12.99 26.65
CA ASN A 305 -0.82 -11.89 27.26
C ASN A 305 -0.15 -10.96 26.24
N TYR A 306 -0.28 -11.28 24.95
CA TYR A 306 0.38 -10.59 23.86
C TYR A 306 -0.61 -10.38 22.73
N SER A 307 -0.39 -9.31 21.98
CA SER A 307 -1.00 -9.07 20.68
C SER A 307 -0.75 -10.22 19.70
N ILE A 308 -1.58 -10.34 18.67
CA ILE A 308 -1.23 -11.07 17.45
C ILE A 308 -0.33 -10.19 16.53
N SER A 309 -0.56 -8.86 16.46
CA SER A 309 0.22 -7.94 15.61
C SER A 309 1.51 -7.40 16.22
N THR A 310 1.65 -7.30 17.54
CA THR A 310 2.87 -6.72 18.17
C THR A 310 3.80 -7.78 18.73
N LEU A 311 3.38 -9.04 18.71
CA LEU A 311 4.19 -10.14 19.19
C LEU A 311 5.24 -10.48 18.15
N ARG A 312 6.52 -10.23 18.45
CA ARG A 312 7.61 -10.65 17.57
C ARG A 312 8.16 -12.00 17.96
N ILE A 313 8.43 -12.81 16.95
CA ILE A 313 8.90 -14.17 17.12
C ILE A 313 10.17 -14.38 16.30
N SER A 314 11.12 -15.13 16.83
CA SER A 314 12.31 -15.51 16.07
C SER A 314 12.74 -16.93 16.45
N PRO A 315 13.23 -17.74 15.49
CA PRO A 315 13.86 -19.02 15.81
C PRO A 315 15.15 -18.86 16.61
N THR A 316 15.70 -17.64 16.68
CA THR A 316 16.92 -17.32 17.44
C THR A 316 16.63 -16.31 18.56
N PRO A 317 17.28 -16.44 19.73
CA PRO A 317 17.09 -15.48 20.80
C PRO A 317 17.76 -14.14 20.43
N TYR A 318 17.12 -13.03 20.82
CA TYR A 318 17.64 -11.65 20.69
C TYR A 318 17.76 -11.10 19.26
N ASP A 319 17.02 -11.64 18.31
CA ASP A 319 16.96 -11.17 16.93
C ASP A 319 16.30 -9.78 16.81
N THR A 320 17.10 -8.73 16.60
CA THR A 320 16.61 -7.35 16.49
C THR A 320 15.65 -7.13 15.32
N ASN A 321 15.66 -8.04 14.34
CA ASN A 321 14.84 -7.98 13.13
C ASN A 321 13.70 -9.01 13.15
N ALA A 322 13.39 -9.58 14.33
CA ALA A 322 12.35 -10.59 14.48
C ALA A 322 11.01 -10.11 13.85
N PRO A 323 10.42 -10.88 12.92
CA PRO A 323 9.15 -10.55 12.32
C PRO A 323 8.02 -10.63 13.36
N TYR A 324 6.92 -9.94 13.08
CA TYR A 324 5.72 -10.09 13.88
C TYR A 324 5.07 -11.45 13.60
N LEU A 325 4.45 -12.03 14.63
CA LEU A 325 3.77 -13.32 14.57
C LEU A 325 2.70 -13.31 13.47
N TYR A 326 1.89 -12.25 13.42
CA TYR A 326 0.88 -12.09 12.38
C TYR A 326 1.50 -12.17 10.98
N ASP A 327 2.50 -11.33 10.70
CA ASP A 327 3.15 -11.24 9.39
C ASP A 327 3.79 -12.58 9.02
N GLN A 328 4.46 -13.22 9.97
CA GLN A 328 5.06 -14.55 9.78
C GLN A 328 4.01 -15.63 9.51
N MET A 329 2.85 -15.58 10.19
CA MET A 329 1.76 -16.52 9.97
C MET A 329 1.12 -16.36 8.59
N VAL A 330 0.93 -15.12 8.14
CA VAL A 330 0.46 -14.83 6.78
C VAL A 330 1.47 -15.34 5.76
N LEU A 331 2.76 -15.04 5.95
CA LEU A 331 3.85 -15.49 5.09
C LEU A 331 3.91 -17.02 4.97
N ASP A 332 3.66 -17.72 6.08
CA ASP A 332 3.65 -19.19 6.13
C ASP A 332 2.32 -19.81 5.65
N GLY A 333 1.39 -18.98 5.14
CA GLY A 333 0.14 -19.42 4.51
C GLY A 333 -0.98 -19.81 5.47
N TYR A 334 -0.94 -19.36 6.73
CA TYR A 334 -2.01 -19.61 7.69
C TYR A 334 -3.16 -18.61 7.53
N GLU A 335 -4.41 -19.10 7.54
CA GLU A 335 -5.59 -18.24 7.60
C GLU A 335 -5.73 -17.59 8.97
N VAL A 336 -5.25 -16.34 9.08
CA VAL A 336 -5.38 -15.50 10.28
C VAL A 336 -6.48 -14.44 10.17
N ASN A 337 -7.20 -14.38 9.04
CA ASN A 337 -8.21 -13.36 8.78
C ASN A 337 -9.60 -13.72 9.34
N GLN A 338 -10.35 -12.72 9.80
CA GLN A 338 -11.79 -12.87 10.03
C GLN A 338 -12.58 -12.69 8.72
N GLN A 339 -13.70 -13.40 8.64
CA GLN A 339 -14.75 -13.28 7.62
C GLN A 339 -14.91 -11.85 7.07
N GLY A 340 -14.24 -11.52 5.97
CA GLY A 340 -14.47 -10.26 5.25
C GLY A 340 -13.71 -9.02 5.73
N SER A 341 -13.02 -8.99 6.87
CA SER A 341 -12.37 -7.78 7.42
C SER A 341 -10.85 -7.76 7.23
N VAL A 342 -10.29 -6.61 6.85
CA VAL A 342 -8.84 -6.37 6.82
C VAL A 342 -8.36 -6.06 8.23
N TYR A 343 -7.55 -6.95 8.81
CA TYR A 343 -6.81 -6.64 10.01
C TYR A 343 -5.63 -5.73 9.65
N SER A 344 -5.63 -4.49 10.16
CA SER A 344 -4.48 -3.59 10.05
C SER A 344 -3.88 -3.35 11.42
N ARG A 345 -2.65 -3.83 11.60
CA ARG A 345 -1.74 -3.59 12.74
C ARG A 345 -1.59 -2.11 13.10
N GLN A 346 -1.80 -1.20 12.15
CA GLN A 346 -1.75 0.25 12.37
C GLN A 346 -3.08 0.77 12.94
N ASN A 347 -4.21 0.20 12.53
CA ASN A 347 -5.52 0.75 12.87
C ASN A 347 -6.15 0.10 14.09
N ILE A 348 -5.89 -1.19 14.36
CA ILE A 348 -6.55 -1.91 15.46
C ILE A 348 -5.65 -3.03 15.98
N ASP A 349 -5.46 -3.07 17.29
CA ASP A 349 -4.77 -4.18 17.95
C ASP A 349 -5.54 -4.66 19.20
N VAL A 350 -5.21 -5.83 19.73
CA VAL A 350 -5.78 -6.37 20.98
C VAL A 350 -4.67 -6.84 21.87
N VAL A 351 -4.36 -6.07 22.92
CA VAL A 351 -3.41 -6.55 23.95
C VAL A 351 -3.89 -6.29 25.36
N GLY A 352 -4.36 -7.35 26.00
CA GLY A 352 -4.30 -7.44 27.45
C GLY A 352 -4.85 -8.78 27.89
N GLY A 353 -4.23 -9.34 28.93
CA GLY A 353 -4.44 -10.67 29.55
C GLY A 353 -5.89 -11.15 29.74
N VAL A 354 -6.66 -11.30 28.67
CA VAL A 354 -8.02 -11.83 28.67
C VAL A 354 -7.96 -13.33 28.49
N ASN A 355 -8.78 -14.04 29.27
CA ASN A 355 -8.91 -15.48 29.12
C ASN A 355 -9.96 -15.75 28.05
N ILE A 356 -9.71 -16.71 27.15
CA ILE A 356 -10.77 -17.23 26.29
C ILE A 356 -11.31 -18.50 26.91
N THR A 357 -12.60 -18.51 27.23
CA THR A 357 -13.29 -19.64 27.86
C THR A 357 -14.38 -20.18 26.94
N GLY A 358 -14.86 -21.39 27.20
CA GLY A 358 -15.93 -22.04 26.41
C GLY A 358 -15.40 -22.98 25.32
N VAL A 359 -16.31 -23.43 24.46
CA VAL A 359 -16.03 -24.34 23.33
C VAL A 359 -16.32 -23.63 22.00
N GLU A 360 -15.79 -24.16 20.90
CA GLU A 360 -15.98 -23.61 19.55
C GLU A 360 -17.45 -23.26 19.26
N GLY A 361 -17.70 -22.05 18.75
CA GLY A 361 -19.04 -21.51 18.48
C GLY A 361 -19.72 -20.85 19.68
N SER A 362 -19.15 -21.00 20.88
CA SER A 362 -19.62 -20.41 22.14
C SER A 362 -18.50 -19.79 22.97
N ARG A 363 -17.31 -19.59 22.38
CA ARG A 363 -16.17 -19.03 23.09
C ARG A 363 -16.44 -17.58 23.47
N ALA A 364 -15.83 -17.17 24.58
CA ALA A 364 -15.97 -15.82 25.09
C ALA A 364 -14.68 -15.30 25.73
N PHE A 365 -14.44 -14.00 25.59
CA PHE A 365 -13.47 -13.28 26.40
C PHE A 365 -14.00 -13.11 27.83
N ALA A 366 -13.20 -13.57 28.79
CA ALA A 366 -13.42 -13.42 30.22
C ALA A 366 -12.41 -12.43 30.80
N PHE A 367 -12.92 -11.32 31.33
CA PHE A 367 -12.16 -10.23 31.94
C PHE A 367 -11.92 -10.52 33.44
N SER A 368 -10.77 -10.10 34.00
CA SER A 368 -10.40 -10.41 35.40
C SER A 368 -10.35 -9.17 36.31
N LYS A 369 -10.57 -9.36 37.62
CA LYS A 369 -10.77 -8.33 38.66
C LYS A 369 -9.48 -7.64 39.13
N THR A 370 -8.86 -6.76 38.36
CA THR A 370 -7.69 -6.00 38.86
C THR A 370 -7.61 -4.54 38.41
N PHE A 371 -8.67 -3.76 38.67
CA PHE A 371 -8.70 -2.32 38.35
C PHE A 371 -7.66 -1.48 39.09
N ASP A 372 -7.34 -1.84 40.34
CA ASP A 372 -6.32 -1.13 41.15
C ASP A 372 -4.89 -1.27 40.62
N LYS A 373 -4.70 -2.00 39.50
CA LYS A 373 -3.42 -2.21 38.85
C LYS A 373 -3.23 -1.38 37.58
N PHE A 374 -4.22 -0.61 37.13
CA PHE A 374 -4.04 0.24 35.95
C PHE A 374 -3.10 1.42 36.26
N PRO A 375 -2.04 1.63 35.46
CA PRO A 375 -1.17 2.78 35.60
C PRO A 375 -1.93 4.09 35.46
N THR A 376 -1.46 5.14 36.11
CA THR A 376 -2.01 6.49 35.94
C THR A 376 -1.43 7.11 34.66
N PRO A 377 -2.26 7.59 33.70
CA PRO A 377 -1.78 8.12 32.42
C PRO A 377 -0.73 9.23 32.55
N ASP A 378 -0.90 10.14 33.51
CA ASP A 378 0.08 11.20 33.82
C ASP A 378 1.49 10.66 34.09
N THR A 379 1.59 9.47 34.70
CA THR A 379 2.89 8.85 35.02
C THR A 379 3.56 8.18 33.82
N LEU A 380 2.82 8.02 32.72
CA LEU A 380 3.30 7.42 31.48
C LEU A 380 3.79 8.47 30.48
N VAL A 381 3.54 9.77 30.70
CA VAL A 381 3.91 10.83 29.73
C VAL A 381 5.41 10.78 29.43
N ASN A 382 5.74 10.80 28.13
CA ASN A 382 7.08 10.64 27.56
C ASN A 382 7.75 9.27 27.83
N GLN A 383 7.01 8.30 28.36
CA GLN A 383 7.45 6.92 28.50
C GLN A 383 6.93 6.06 27.35
N THR A 384 7.58 4.92 27.12
CA THR A 384 7.05 3.89 26.22
C THR A 384 5.72 3.37 26.76
N PHE A 385 4.68 3.38 25.92
CA PHE A 385 3.40 2.79 26.24
C PHE A 385 3.51 1.26 26.23
N ASN A 386 3.35 0.64 27.40
CA ASN A 386 3.40 -0.81 27.56
C ASN A 386 2.00 -1.39 27.80
N ALA A 387 1.40 -1.96 26.75
CA ALA A 387 0.08 -2.57 26.83
C ALA A 387 -0.01 -3.75 27.84
N GLN A 388 1.11 -4.42 28.15
CA GLN A 388 1.13 -5.51 29.14
C GLN A 388 0.88 -5.02 30.58
N ALA A 389 1.00 -3.70 30.83
CA ALA A 389 0.65 -3.11 32.11
C ALA A 389 -0.87 -3.06 32.36
N PHE A 390 -1.69 -3.50 31.39
CA PHE A 390 -3.16 -3.46 31.43
C PHE A 390 -3.76 -4.89 31.40
N PRO A 391 -3.57 -5.70 32.45
CA PRO A 391 -4.06 -7.08 32.46
C PRO A 391 -5.60 -7.14 32.39
N GLY A 392 -6.14 -8.10 31.64
CA GLY A 392 -7.58 -8.32 31.54
C GLY A 392 -8.33 -7.14 30.90
N SER A 393 -7.75 -6.54 29.86
CA SER A 393 -8.33 -5.44 29.08
C SER A 393 -8.08 -5.66 27.59
N ILE A 394 -8.88 -5.03 26.73
CA ILE A 394 -8.59 -4.90 25.30
C ILE A 394 -8.00 -3.51 25.09
N ILE A 395 -6.89 -3.41 24.38
CA ILE A 395 -6.22 -2.13 24.09
C ILE A 395 -6.34 -1.87 22.62
N LEU A 396 -6.99 -0.79 22.22
CA LEU A 396 -7.09 -0.36 20.83
C LEU A 396 -6.23 0.88 20.60
N TYR A 397 -5.58 0.94 19.45
CA TYR A 397 -5.02 2.17 18.88
C TYR A 397 -6.04 2.67 17.86
N VAL A 398 -6.33 3.96 17.84
CA VAL A 398 -7.32 4.57 16.94
C VAL A 398 -6.73 5.86 16.41
N ARG A 399 -6.63 6.00 15.09
CA ARG A 399 -6.05 7.21 14.48
C ARG A 399 -6.90 8.45 14.82
N PRO A 400 -6.28 9.62 15.00
CA PRO A 400 -7.02 10.86 15.09
C PRO A 400 -7.75 11.13 13.77
N ASN A 401 -8.93 11.73 13.87
CA ASN A 401 -9.66 12.26 12.74
C ASN A 401 -10.12 13.70 13.03
N ALA A 402 -10.78 14.34 12.07
CA ALA A 402 -11.30 15.70 12.24
C ALA A 402 -12.47 15.80 13.26
N ASP A 403 -13.27 14.73 13.42
CA ASP A 403 -14.37 14.67 14.39
C ASP A 403 -13.92 14.02 15.71
N LEU A 404 -13.34 14.83 16.60
CA LEU A 404 -12.88 14.38 17.92
C LEU A 404 -13.98 13.77 18.80
N ASN A 405 -15.26 13.96 18.47
CA ASN A 405 -16.37 13.36 19.20
C ASN A 405 -16.80 12.01 18.62
N ASN A 406 -16.34 11.66 17.42
CA ASN A 406 -16.64 10.42 16.74
C ASN A 406 -15.42 9.92 15.94
N LEU A 407 -14.54 9.21 16.63
CA LEU A 407 -13.41 8.47 16.07
C LEU A 407 -13.83 7.12 15.47
N GLY A 408 -15.11 6.76 15.57
CA GLY A 408 -15.64 5.45 15.22
C GLY A 408 -16.57 4.89 16.29
N THR A 409 -17.10 3.70 16.05
CA THR A 409 -17.98 2.99 16.97
C THR A 409 -17.40 1.65 17.41
N ILE A 410 -17.88 1.16 18.55
CA ILE A 410 -17.67 -0.20 19.01
C ILE A 410 -19.04 -0.82 19.26
N THR A 411 -19.19 -2.10 18.94
CA THR A 411 -20.39 -2.91 19.15
C THR A 411 -19.99 -4.19 19.86
N GLY A 412 -20.55 -4.47 21.04
CA GLY A 412 -20.22 -5.67 21.82
C GLY A 412 -21.36 -6.70 21.79
N ASP A 413 -21.03 -7.96 21.51
CA ASP A 413 -21.95 -9.10 21.62
C ASP A 413 -21.66 -9.92 22.89
N TYR A 414 -22.70 -10.19 23.67
CA TYR A 414 -22.61 -10.69 25.04
C TYR A 414 -23.22 -12.09 25.19
N LEU A 415 -22.52 -13.00 25.86
CA LEU A 415 -23.03 -14.35 26.17
C LEU A 415 -23.81 -14.42 27.50
N GLY A 416 -23.85 -13.33 28.27
CA GLY A 416 -24.62 -13.21 29.52
C GLY A 416 -23.82 -12.65 30.70
N GLY A 417 -24.49 -12.49 31.85
CA GLY A 417 -23.94 -12.00 33.12
C GLY A 417 -23.86 -10.48 33.20
N GLY A 418 -24.56 -9.88 34.18
CA GLY A 418 -24.98 -8.47 34.22
C GLY A 418 -23.91 -7.38 34.38
N GLY A 419 -22.69 -7.54 33.87
CA GLY A 419 -21.73 -6.45 33.65
C GLY A 419 -21.73 -5.97 32.20
N THR A 420 -21.22 -4.76 31.98
CA THR A 420 -21.15 -4.10 30.66
C THR A 420 -19.70 -3.79 30.29
N LEU A 421 -19.35 -3.76 29.00
CA LEU A 421 -18.07 -3.16 28.59
C LEU A 421 -17.96 -1.72 29.12
N ALA A 422 -16.74 -1.21 29.22
CA ALA A 422 -16.49 0.18 29.54
C ALA A 422 -15.15 0.63 28.98
N TYR A 423 -15.09 1.90 28.58
CA TYR A 423 -13.82 2.59 28.38
C TYR A 423 -13.24 2.98 29.73
N VAL A 424 -11.92 2.84 29.86
CA VAL A 424 -11.13 3.41 30.94
C VAL A 424 -10.56 4.74 30.41
N PRO A 425 -11.25 5.88 30.60
CA PRO A 425 -10.75 7.15 30.11
C PRO A 425 -9.55 7.57 30.95
N GLY A 426 -8.55 8.10 30.28
CA GLY A 426 -7.38 8.69 30.89
C GLY A 426 -7.29 10.17 30.57
N ILE A 427 -7.94 10.65 29.52
CA ILE A 427 -8.04 12.05 29.14
C ILE A 427 -9.36 12.63 29.66
N ILE A 428 -9.34 13.85 30.19
CA ILE A 428 -10.57 14.60 30.55
C ILE A 428 -10.94 15.61 29.46
N ASN A 429 -12.20 16.06 29.45
CA ASN A 429 -12.75 17.03 28.49
C ASN A 429 -11.92 18.33 28.32
N ASN A 430 -11.04 18.65 29.28
CA ASN A 430 -10.11 19.79 29.23
C ASN A 430 -8.67 19.38 28.84
N SER A 431 -8.50 18.31 28.05
CA SER A 431 -7.22 17.84 27.48
C SER A 431 -6.12 17.56 28.52
N SER A 432 -6.49 17.18 29.74
CA SER A 432 -5.55 16.79 30.80
C SER A 432 -5.71 15.31 31.13
N TYR A 433 -4.72 14.69 31.76
CA TYR A 433 -4.83 13.30 32.18
C TYR A 433 -5.50 13.14 33.57
N GLN A 434 -6.16 11.99 33.79
CA GLN A 434 -6.73 11.62 35.08
C GLN A 434 -5.67 11.02 36.01
N ARG A 435 -5.54 11.58 37.22
CA ARG A 435 -4.60 11.10 38.25
C ARG A 435 -5.04 9.82 38.98
N SER A 436 -6.28 9.37 38.82
CA SER A 436 -6.79 8.16 39.47
C SER A 436 -7.89 7.52 38.64
N ILE A 437 -7.67 6.26 38.26
CA ILE A 437 -8.58 5.47 37.45
C ILE A 437 -9.37 4.56 38.39
N LYS A 438 -10.65 4.87 38.59
CA LYS A 438 -11.57 4.11 39.42
C LYS A 438 -12.84 3.80 38.65
N LEU A 439 -13.56 2.76 39.07
CA LEU A 439 -14.79 2.27 38.44
C LEU A 439 -15.81 3.39 38.10
N ASN A 440 -16.03 4.34 39.03
CA ASN A 440 -16.99 5.44 38.85
C ASN A 440 -16.60 6.46 37.76
N ASN A 441 -15.36 6.44 37.30
CA ASN A 441 -14.86 7.32 36.23
C ASN A 441 -14.85 6.62 34.86
N MET A 442 -15.20 5.32 34.80
CA MET A 442 -15.26 4.59 33.53
C MET A 442 -16.52 4.97 32.75
N VAL A 443 -16.42 4.94 31.42
CA VAL A 443 -17.56 5.21 30.54
C VAL A 443 -18.19 3.88 30.15
N SER A 444 -19.30 3.54 30.78
CA SER A 444 -20.03 2.28 30.55
C SER A 444 -20.62 2.19 29.14
N PHE A 445 -20.57 0.99 28.60
CA PHE A 445 -21.07 0.58 27.29
C PHE A 445 -22.27 -0.38 27.48
N PRO A 446 -23.51 0.12 27.60
CA PRO A 446 -24.68 -0.76 27.68
C PRO A 446 -24.79 -1.63 26.41
N ALA A 447 -25.47 -2.78 26.49
CA ALA A 447 -25.62 -3.70 25.36
C ALA A 447 -26.10 -2.97 24.10
N GLY A 448 -25.27 -2.96 23.04
CA GLY A 448 -25.48 -2.15 21.84
C GLY A 448 -24.17 -1.66 21.21
N GLN A 449 -24.20 -0.41 20.71
CA GLN A 449 -23.12 0.33 20.06
C GLN A 449 -22.76 1.57 20.89
N SER A 450 -21.51 2.04 20.86
CA SER A 450 -21.05 3.28 21.48
C SER A 450 -19.97 3.93 20.65
N ILE A 451 -19.82 5.23 20.81
CA ILE A 451 -18.91 6.07 20.05
C ILE A 451 -17.58 6.18 20.79
N MET A 452 -16.50 5.93 20.07
CA MET A 452 -15.13 6.26 20.47
C MET A 452 -14.93 7.76 20.26
N SER A 453 -14.59 8.49 21.31
CA SER A 453 -14.27 9.92 21.21
C SER A 453 -12.91 10.19 21.85
N ALA A 454 -12.27 11.29 21.48
CA ALA A 454 -11.00 11.72 22.05
C ALA A 454 -11.07 11.88 23.59
N SER A 455 -12.25 12.23 24.13
CA SER A 455 -12.47 12.36 25.58
C SER A 455 -12.52 11.01 26.32
N ASN A 456 -12.81 9.92 25.61
CA ASN A 456 -12.91 8.58 26.18
C ASN A 456 -11.59 7.80 26.05
N ALA A 457 -10.60 8.36 25.35
CA ALA A 457 -9.29 7.77 25.19
C ALA A 457 -8.50 7.76 26.52
N PHE A 458 -7.64 6.75 26.65
CA PHE A 458 -6.73 6.59 27.78
C PHE A 458 -5.51 7.51 27.64
N VAL A 459 -4.80 7.43 26.50
CA VAL A 459 -3.65 8.27 26.17
C VAL A 459 -3.61 8.62 24.68
N LYS A 460 -2.74 9.58 24.33
CA LYS A 460 -2.22 9.78 22.96
C LYS A 460 -0.84 9.15 22.86
N VAL A 461 -0.51 8.56 21.72
CA VAL A 461 0.84 8.01 21.47
C VAL A 461 1.42 8.47 20.15
N ILE A 462 2.75 8.60 20.13
CA ILE A 462 3.58 8.83 18.95
C ILE A 462 4.26 7.52 18.57
N SER A 463 4.20 7.15 17.29
CA SER A 463 4.87 6.00 16.69
C SER A 463 6.34 6.30 16.48
N ASN A 464 7.21 5.39 16.93
CA ASN A 464 8.64 5.43 16.67
C ASN A 464 9.07 4.16 15.90
N GLY A 465 8.23 3.74 14.94
CA GLY A 465 8.38 2.48 14.21
C GLY A 465 7.96 1.27 15.04
N ASN A 466 8.86 0.78 15.90
CA ASN A 466 8.64 -0.48 16.65
C ASN A 466 8.01 -0.30 18.04
N SER A 467 7.76 0.95 18.46
CA SER A 467 7.25 1.27 19.79
C SER A 467 6.43 2.55 19.79
N TYR A 468 5.65 2.75 20.85
CA TYR A 468 4.80 3.91 21.04
C TYR A 468 5.25 4.69 22.27
N THR A 469 5.39 6.01 22.17
CA THR A 469 5.66 6.90 23.30
C THR A 469 4.41 7.68 23.65
N VAL A 470 4.04 7.73 24.93
CA VAL A 470 2.88 8.51 25.38
C VAL A 470 3.15 10.00 25.24
N ALA A 471 2.32 10.68 24.45
CA ALA A 471 2.42 12.11 24.24
C ALA A 471 1.83 12.89 25.42
N PRO A 472 2.27 14.14 25.67
CA PRO A 472 1.56 15.06 26.54
C PRO A 472 0.09 15.21 26.11
N ALA A 473 -0.85 15.35 27.06
CA ALA A 473 -2.28 15.37 26.74
C ALA A 473 -2.69 16.52 25.80
N ASN A 474 -2.00 17.66 25.91
CA ASN A 474 -2.16 18.85 25.06
C ASN A 474 -1.36 18.78 23.76
N SER A 475 -0.69 17.67 23.45
CA SER A 475 0.03 17.51 22.19
C SER A 475 -0.94 17.58 21.01
N THR A 476 -0.58 18.37 20.01
CA THR A 476 -1.21 18.44 18.69
C THR A 476 -0.57 17.48 17.70
N THR A 477 0.59 16.90 18.05
CA THR A 477 1.35 15.95 17.24
C THR A 477 1.35 14.59 17.92
N PHE A 478 0.63 13.62 17.36
CA PHE A 478 0.51 12.24 17.82
C PHE A 478 -0.11 11.41 16.70
N ASP A 479 0.10 10.09 16.73
CA ASP A 479 -0.33 9.18 15.66
C ASP A 479 -1.60 8.41 16.03
N TYR A 480 -1.80 8.12 17.32
CA TYR A 480 -2.96 7.34 17.78
C TYR A 480 -3.51 7.81 19.12
N TYR A 481 -4.83 7.77 19.26
CA TYR A 481 -5.52 7.62 20.53
C TYR A 481 -5.47 6.17 20.97
N VAL A 482 -5.24 5.91 22.25
CA VAL A 482 -5.28 4.56 22.81
C VAL A 482 -6.52 4.41 23.67
N PHE A 483 -7.35 3.42 23.39
CA PHE A 483 -8.53 3.06 24.18
C PHE A 483 -8.25 1.80 24.99
N VAL A 484 -8.53 1.86 26.29
CA VAL A 484 -8.46 0.71 27.20
C VAL A 484 -9.89 0.28 27.49
N LEU A 485 -10.27 -0.92 27.06
CA LEU A 485 -11.58 -1.52 27.22
C LEU A 485 -11.54 -2.58 28.31
N THR A 486 -12.47 -2.46 29.26
CA THR A 486 -12.65 -3.40 30.35
C THR A 486 -14.13 -3.63 30.63
N ASN A 487 -14.48 -4.27 31.73
CA ASN A 487 -15.85 -4.51 32.15
C ASN A 487 -16.18 -3.78 33.47
N THR A 488 -17.41 -3.30 33.62
CA THR A 488 -17.94 -2.67 34.84
C THR A 488 -18.17 -3.65 36.00
N ASN A 489 -18.33 -4.95 35.74
CA ASN A 489 -18.53 -5.98 36.77
C ASN A 489 -17.62 -7.20 36.57
N SER A 490 -16.63 -7.34 37.45
CA SER A 490 -15.47 -8.22 37.28
C SER A 490 -15.70 -9.74 37.31
N ASN A 491 -16.93 -10.21 37.50
CA ASN A 491 -17.20 -11.61 37.82
C ASN A 491 -18.18 -12.31 36.87
N SER A 492 -18.75 -11.64 35.87
CA SER A 492 -19.96 -12.18 35.21
C SER A 492 -20.02 -12.04 33.70
N THR A 493 -19.36 -11.07 33.08
CA THR A 493 -19.58 -10.84 31.64
C THR A 493 -18.58 -11.61 30.80
N SER A 494 -19.15 -12.47 29.96
CA SER A 494 -18.47 -13.19 28.89
C SER A 494 -18.83 -12.51 27.56
N ILE A 495 -17.83 -12.02 26.83
CA ILE A 495 -18.03 -11.30 25.56
C ILE A 495 -17.71 -12.22 24.40
N LYS A 496 -18.67 -12.43 23.50
CA LYS A 496 -18.51 -13.31 22.33
C LYS A 496 -17.66 -12.64 21.26
N SER A 497 -18.02 -11.40 20.95
CA SER A 497 -17.32 -10.59 19.97
C SER A 497 -17.41 -9.10 20.28
N VAL A 498 -16.45 -8.37 19.73
CA VAL A 498 -16.44 -6.93 19.70
C VAL A 498 -16.19 -6.51 18.25
N LEU A 499 -17.14 -5.81 17.66
CA LEU A 499 -17.00 -5.17 16.37
C LEU A 499 -16.54 -3.73 16.60
N PHE A 500 -15.52 -3.31 15.87
CA PHE A 500 -15.00 -1.95 15.86
C PHE A 500 -15.21 -1.39 14.47
N GLU A 501 -15.81 -0.21 14.38
CA GLU A 501 -16.00 0.53 13.14
C GLU A 501 -15.20 1.82 13.30
N TYR A 502 -14.02 1.90 12.70
CA TYR A 502 -13.26 3.14 12.66
C TYR A 502 -13.89 4.08 11.64
N SER A 503 -14.18 5.32 12.04
CA SER A 503 -14.63 6.37 11.12
C SER A 503 -13.44 7.29 10.84
N PRO A 504 -12.75 7.18 9.69
CA PRO A 504 -11.69 8.10 9.31
C PRO A 504 -12.20 9.53 9.11
N ALA A 505 -11.25 10.45 9.05
CA ALA A 505 -11.53 11.86 8.78
C ALA A 505 -12.09 12.01 7.38
N VAL A 506 -12.97 13.00 7.21
CA VAL A 506 -13.40 13.48 5.90
C VAL A 506 -12.16 13.68 5.03
N LEU A 507 -12.18 13.05 3.85
CA LEU A 507 -11.32 13.36 2.72
C LEU A 507 -11.20 14.88 2.51
N ASN A 508 -9.99 15.43 2.69
CA ASN A 508 -9.75 16.86 2.49
C ASN A 508 -9.18 17.10 1.10
N ASP A 509 -9.40 18.30 0.55
CA ASP A 509 -8.86 18.70 -0.76
C ASP A 509 -7.33 18.47 -0.84
N SER A 510 -6.61 18.67 0.28
CA SER A 510 -5.17 18.43 0.41
C SER A 510 -4.74 17.00 0.08
N ASP A 511 -5.59 16.02 0.36
CA ASP A 511 -5.25 14.60 0.21
C ASP A 511 -5.33 14.16 -1.26
N LEU A 512 -5.99 14.97 -2.10
CA LEU A 512 -6.26 14.71 -3.51
C LEU A 512 -5.47 15.63 -4.44
N GLU A 513 -4.63 16.52 -3.90
CA GLU A 513 -3.91 17.55 -4.68
C GLU A 513 -3.10 16.97 -5.83
N ALA A 514 -2.48 15.80 -5.63
CA ALA A 514 -1.67 15.13 -6.64
C ALA A 514 -2.49 14.57 -7.82
N ILE A 515 -3.79 14.35 -7.62
CA ILE A 515 -4.70 13.79 -8.63
C ILE A 515 -5.81 14.76 -9.04
N LYS A 516 -5.79 16.00 -8.53
CA LYS A 516 -6.87 16.98 -8.73
C LYS A 516 -7.06 17.42 -10.18
N ASP A 517 -5.98 17.36 -10.95
CA ASP A 517 -5.92 17.84 -12.33
C ASP A 517 -5.81 16.68 -13.33
N VAL A 518 -6.11 15.45 -12.91
CA VAL A 518 -6.23 14.29 -13.79
C VAL A 518 -7.57 13.59 -13.60
N ASP A 519 -8.08 12.96 -14.67
CA ASP A 519 -9.37 12.29 -14.64
C ASP A 519 -9.51 11.20 -15.71
N PHE A 520 -10.47 10.31 -15.49
CA PHE A 520 -11.05 9.49 -16.54
C PHE A 520 -12.07 10.33 -17.31
N ILE A 521 -11.93 10.36 -18.64
CA ILE A 521 -12.85 11.10 -19.52
C ILE A 521 -13.43 10.17 -20.59
N ASN A 522 -14.58 10.52 -21.17
CA ASN A 522 -15.19 9.74 -22.24
C ASN A 522 -14.60 10.13 -23.60
N ALA A 523 -14.41 11.43 -23.84
CA ALA A 523 -13.76 11.97 -25.02
C ALA A 523 -12.97 13.23 -24.67
N LYS A 524 -11.88 13.52 -25.40
CA LYS A 524 -11.06 14.72 -25.16
C LYS A 524 -11.86 16.03 -25.29
N GLU A 525 -12.89 16.01 -26.14
CA GLU A 525 -13.81 17.12 -26.34
C GLU A 525 -14.57 17.49 -25.06
N ASP A 526 -14.75 16.55 -24.12
CA ASP A 526 -15.39 16.80 -22.83
C ASP A 526 -14.64 17.87 -22.01
N VAL A 527 -13.32 17.93 -22.17
CA VAL A 527 -12.45 18.89 -21.48
C VAL A 527 -12.15 20.10 -22.38
N LEU A 528 -11.75 19.86 -23.63
CA LEU A 528 -11.32 20.94 -24.54
C LEU A 528 -12.44 21.94 -24.83
N ASN A 529 -13.70 21.48 -24.91
CA ASN A 529 -14.85 22.34 -25.16
C ASN A 529 -15.53 22.84 -23.87
N ASN A 530 -15.01 22.48 -22.69
CA ASN A 530 -15.59 22.82 -21.40
C ASN A 530 -14.54 23.42 -20.45
N PRO A 531 -14.34 24.75 -20.48
CA PRO A 531 -13.39 25.41 -19.58
C PRO A 531 -13.78 25.34 -18.10
N THR A 532 -14.98 24.85 -17.79
CA THR A 532 -15.52 24.63 -16.44
C THR A 532 -15.65 23.14 -16.10
N TYR A 533 -14.92 22.27 -16.81
CA TYR A 533 -14.90 20.83 -16.52
C TYR A 533 -14.55 20.59 -15.04
N VAL A 534 -15.31 19.70 -14.40
CA VAL A 534 -15.11 19.30 -13.01
C VAL A 534 -14.69 17.84 -13.01
N ASN A 535 -13.51 17.57 -12.49
CA ASN A 535 -12.98 16.21 -12.42
C ASN A 535 -13.92 15.31 -11.61
N SER A 536 -13.99 14.07 -12.03
CA SER A 536 -14.92 13.08 -11.51
C SER A 536 -14.44 12.49 -10.19
N TYR A 537 -13.13 12.54 -9.94
CA TYR A 537 -12.47 12.06 -8.72
C TYR A 537 -12.88 10.61 -8.37
N LEU A 538 -12.79 9.73 -9.36
CA LEU A 538 -12.83 8.29 -9.14
C LEU A 538 -11.40 7.78 -8.98
N ASN A 539 -11.15 7.03 -7.91
CA ASN A 539 -9.90 6.33 -7.69
C ASN A 539 -10.17 4.89 -7.28
N PHE A 540 -9.17 4.04 -7.42
CA PHE A 540 -9.20 2.72 -6.84
C PHE A 540 -7.80 2.23 -6.47
N GLY A 541 -7.73 1.43 -5.41
CA GLY A 541 -6.54 0.72 -4.99
C GLY A 541 -6.78 -0.78 -5.03
N TYR A 542 -5.71 -1.55 -5.21
CA TYR A 542 -5.78 -3.01 -5.21
C TYR A 542 -4.52 -3.66 -4.65
N GLU A 543 -4.71 -4.86 -4.09
CA GLU A 543 -3.63 -5.69 -3.56
C GLU A 543 -3.74 -7.09 -4.15
N ILE A 544 -2.67 -7.52 -4.81
CA ILE A 544 -2.48 -8.85 -5.37
C ILE A 544 -1.39 -9.54 -4.57
N ILE A 545 -1.71 -10.72 -4.01
CA ILE A 545 -0.79 -11.53 -3.23
C ILE A 545 -0.48 -12.81 -4.02
N GLY A 546 0.79 -13.03 -4.37
CA GLY A 546 1.21 -14.25 -5.06
C GLY A 546 0.81 -14.32 -6.54
N SER A 547 0.51 -15.53 -7.03
CA SER A 547 0.27 -15.82 -8.46
C SER A 547 -1.21 -15.68 -8.86
N GLN A 548 -1.76 -14.47 -8.72
CA GLN A 548 -3.13 -14.15 -9.13
C GLN A 548 -3.13 -13.26 -10.38
N HIS A 549 -4.21 -13.33 -11.15
CA HIS A 549 -4.41 -12.53 -12.35
C HIS A 549 -5.49 -11.49 -12.14
N LEU A 550 -5.23 -10.27 -12.59
CA LEU A 550 -6.18 -9.15 -12.55
C LEU A 550 -6.11 -8.38 -13.87
N SER A 551 -7.27 -8.05 -14.42
CA SER A 551 -7.42 -7.04 -15.45
C SER A 551 -8.50 -6.07 -15.03
N ILE A 552 -8.21 -4.77 -15.06
CA ILE A 552 -9.17 -3.71 -14.76
C ILE A 552 -9.23 -2.73 -15.94
N GLU A 553 -10.43 -2.54 -16.46
CA GLU A 553 -10.76 -1.55 -17.48
C GLU A 553 -11.81 -0.59 -16.92
N VAL A 554 -11.62 0.71 -17.18
CA VAL A 554 -12.50 1.77 -16.67
C VAL A 554 -13.00 2.64 -17.81
N ASP A 555 -14.30 2.58 -18.06
CA ASP A 555 -14.96 3.40 -19.06
C ASP A 555 -15.76 4.52 -18.40
N ARG A 556 -15.39 5.75 -18.72
CA ARG A 556 -16.20 6.93 -18.38
C ARG A 556 -17.40 6.99 -19.32
N ARG A 557 -18.61 7.08 -18.77
CA ARG A 557 -19.82 7.30 -19.57
C ARG A 557 -19.87 8.74 -20.13
N PRO A 558 -20.58 8.96 -21.25
CA PRO A 558 -20.80 10.31 -21.76
C PRO A 558 -21.41 11.23 -20.70
N MET A 559 -21.07 12.53 -20.74
CA MET A 559 -21.50 13.53 -19.76
C MET A 559 -23.03 13.62 -19.53
N ILE A 560 -23.86 13.17 -20.48
CA ILE A 560 -25.33 13.14 -20.32
C ILE A 560 -25.81 12.06 -19.35
N SER A 561 -25.13 10.92 -19.27
CA SER A 561 -25.42 9.80 -18.36
C SER A 561 -24.44 9.70 -17.20
N ASP A 562 -23.39 10.54 -17.23
CA ASP A 562 -22.39 10.84 -16.20
C ASP A 562 -22.22 9.72 -15.16
N GLY A 563 -21.26 8.84 -15.44
CA GLY A 563 -20.94 7.73 -14.58
C GLY A 563 -19.76 6.91 -15.09
N PHE A 564 -19.62 5.71 -14.55
CA PHE A 564 -18.55 4.79 -14.85
C PHE A 564 -19.10 3.38 -15.11
N ASP A 565 -18.51 2.71 -16.09
CA ASP A 565 -18.59 1.27 -16.28
C ASP A 565 -17.20 0.70 -16.01
N ILE A 566 -17.09 -0.19 -15.02
CA ILE A 566 -15.81 -0.74 -14.57
C ILE A 566 -15.84 -2.23 -14.79
N TYR A 567 -14.89 -2.74 -15.57
CA TYR A 567 -14.78 -4.15 -15.92
C TYR A 567 -13.57 -4.77 -15.23
N ILE A 568 -13.83 -5.78 -14.42
CA ILE A 568 -12.81 -6.52 -13.67
C ILE A 568 -12.84 -7.96 -14.16
N PHE A 569 -11.70 -8.46 -14.58
CA PHE A 569 -11.47 -9.87 -14.85
C PHE A 569 -10.39 -10.36 -13.90
N PHE A 570 -10.60 -11.52 -13.29
CA PHE A 570 -9.61 -12.09 -12.39
C PHE A 570 -9.58 -13.61 -12.46
N ASP A 571 -8.43 -14.18 -12.11
CA ASP A 571 -8.24 -15.61 -11.89
C ASP A 571 -7.34 -15.79 -10.67
N ILE A 572 -7.76 -16.63 -9.73
CA ILE A 572 -7.03 -16.94 -8.49
C ILE A 572 -6.69 -18.42 -8.53
N SER A 573 -5.39 -18.72 -8.62
CA SER A 573 -4.87 -20.08 -8.82
C SER A 573 -4.66 -20.88 -7.52
N ASP A 574 -4.86 -20.26 -6.36
CA ASP A 574 -4.63 -20.81 -5.02
C ASP A 574 -5.80 -20.50 -4.07
N SER A 575 -5.64 -20.66 -2.75
CA SER A 575 -6.68 -20.31 -1.76
C SER A 575 -6.67 -18.84 -1.35
N SER A 576 -5.96 -17.97 -2.08
CA SER A 576 -5.80 -16.57 -1.72
C SER A 576 -7.05 -15.75 -2.02
N PHE A 577 -7.02 -14.50 -1.56
CA PHE A 577 -8.06 -13.51 -1.79
C PHE A 577 -7.46 -12.32 -2.54
N PHE A 578 -8.33 -11.59 -3.23
CA PHE A 578 -7.98 -10.37 -3.95
C PHE A 578 -8.90 -9.22 -3.50
N TYR A 579 -8.32 -8.04 -3.30
CA TYR A 579 -9.02 -6.84 -2.83
C TYR A 579 -8.96 -5.71 -3.84
N ILE A 580 -10.09 -5.03 -4.05
CA ILE A 580 -10.16 -3.73 -4.71
C ILE A 580 -11.06 -2.81 -3.90
N ASP A 581 -10.59 -1.58 -3.67
CA ASP A 581 -11.37 -0.49 -3.11
C ASP A 581 -11.58 0.59 -4.17
N PHE A 582 -12.83 1.00 -4.39
CA PHE A 582 -13.20 2.14 -5.23
C PHE A 582 -13.61 3.31 -4.35
N ILE A 583 -13.11 4.50 -4.69
CA ILE A 583 -13.40 5.76 -4.03
C ILE A 583 -13.98 6.72 -5.07
N ASN A 584 -15.26 7.07 -4.90
CA ASN A 584 -16.07 7.84 -5.82
C ASN A 584 -16.51 9.15 -5.15
N ILE A 585 -15.61 10.12 -5.13
CA ILE A 585 -15.73 11.33 -4.29
C ILE A 585 -16.95 12.16 -4.66
N ASN A 586 -17.28 12.21 -5.95
CA ASN A 586 -18.41 12.98 -6.47
C ASN A 586 -19.69 12.16 -6.63
N ASN A 587 -19.77 10.96 -6.03
CA ASN A 587 -20.95 10.09 -6.06
C ASN A 587 -21.52 9.94 -7.48
N LYS A 588 -20.65 9.75 -8.47
CA LYS A 588 -21.08 9.50 -9.85
C LYS A 588 -21.72 8.12 -9.94
N ASN A 589 -22.65 7.93 -10.88
CA ASN A 589 -23.23 6.62 -11.08
C ASN A 589 -22.15 5.63 -11.52
N MET A 590 -22.17 4.42 -11.00
CA MET A 590 -21.18 3.39 -11.27
C MET A 590 -21.89 2.05 -11.48
N THR A 591 -21.44 1.31 -12.47
CA THR A 591 -21.70 -0.12 -12.59
C THR A 591 -20.38 -0.88 -12.58
N ILE A 592 -20.26 -1.87 -11.71
CA ILE A 592 -19.08 -2.75 -11.65
C ILE A 592 -19.48 -4.12 -12.21
N TYR A 593 -18.70 -4.58 -13.18
CA TYR A 593 -18.81 -5.90 -13.79
C TYR A 593 -17.59 -6.72 -13.37
N VAL A 594 -17.84 -7.94 -12.87
CA VAL A 594 -16.81 -8.93 -12.59
C VAL A 594 -17.05 -10.14 -13.48
N ASN A 595 -16.06 -10.51 -14.29
CA ASN A 595 -16.20 -11.57 -15.31
C ASN A 595 -17.46 -11.39 -16.18
N ASN A 596 -17.71 -10.14 -16.61
CA ASN A 596 -18.89 -9.69 -17.37
C ASN A 596 -20.26 -9.82 -16.65
N VAL A 597 -20.27 -10.12 -15.35
CA VAL A 597 -21.49 -10.14 -14.54
C VAL A 597 -21.56 -8.86 -13.70
N SER A 598 -22.67 -8.14 -13.77
CA SER A 598 -22.87 -6.96 -12.91
C SER A 598 -22.98 -7.39 -11.45
N VAL A 599 -22.05 -6.89 -10.62
CA VAL A 599 -22.01 -7.18 -9.17
C VAL A 599 -22.40 -5.97 -8.32
N PHE A 600 -22.36 -4.76 -8.90
CA PHE A 600 -22.75 -3.53 -8.23
C PHE A 600 -23.34 -2.51 -9.22
N ILE A 601 -24.41 -1.83 -8.81
CA ILE A 601 -25.00 -0.68 -9.50
C ILE A 601 -25.37 0.34 -8.42
N GLY A 602 -24.78 1.54 -8.46
CA GLY A 602 -25.04 2.56 -7.45
C GLY A 602 -24.14 3.79 -7.60
N ASN A 603 -24.13 4.64 -6.58
CA ASN A 603 -23.35 5.88 -6.55
C ASN A 603 -22.70 6.12 -5.18
N ASN A 604 -22.45 5.02 -4.46
CA ASN A 604 -21.79 5.00 -3.17
C ASN A 604 -20.41 5.65 -3.26
N ARG A 605 -20.01 6.31 -2.17
CA ARG A 605 -18.73 7.00 -2.06
C ARG A 605 -17.57 6.01 -1.97
N VAL A 606 -17.78 4.87 -1.31
CA VAL A 606 -16.81 3.78 -1.23
C VAL A 606 -17.46 2.46 -1.60
N ILE A 607 -16.80 1.68 -2.43
CA ILE A 607 -17.17 0.30 -2.74
C ILE A 607 -15.95 -0.60 -2.59
N THR A 608 -16.04 -1.60 -1.71
CA THR A 608 -15.00 -2.62 -1.51
C THR A 608 -15.45 -3.94 -2.12
N LEU A 609 -14.60 -4.52 -2.97
CA LEU A 609 -14.78 -5.84 -3.52
C LEU A 609 -13.74 -6.79 -2.91
N ARG A 610 -14.22 -7.95 -2.44
CA ARG A 610 -13.38 -9.09 -2.07
C ARG A 610 -13.72 -10.28 -2.94
N MET A 611 -12.72 -10.79 -3.64
CA MET A 611 -12.81 -11.94 -4.55
C MET A 611 -11.97 -13.10 -4.00
N ASN A 612 -12.40 -14.33 -4.28
CA ASN A 612 -11.69 -15.55 -3.88
C ASN A 612 -11.66 -16.58 -5.01
N ALA A 613 -10.90 -17.66 -4.81
CA ALA A 613 -10.70 -18.75 -5.76
C ALA A 613 -11.97 -19.47 -6.24
N ASN A 614 -13.08 -19.37 -5.51
CA ASN A 614 -14.37 -19.93 -5.91
C ASN A 614 -15.21 -18.94 -6.72
N GLU A 615 -14.57 -17.91 -7.29
CA GLU A 615 -15.19 -16.79 -8.00
C GLU A 615 -16.27 -16.05 -7.18
N THR A 616 -16.24 -16.18 -5.85
CA THR A 616 -17.23 -15.53 -4.99
C THR A 616 -16.83 -14.06 -4.81
N VAL A 617 -17.71 -13.16 -5.23
CA VAL A 617 -17.53 -11.71 -5.07
C VAL A 617 -18.38 -11.23 -3.89
N ASN A 618 -17.72 -10.71 -2.85
CA ASN A 618 -18.39 -9.98 -1.78
C ASN A 618 -18.26 -8.49 -2.05
N VAL A 619 -19.39 -7.78 -2.07
CA VAL A 619 -19.46 -6.33 -2.30
C VAL A 619 -19.94 -5.66 -1.02
N ASN A 620 -19.17 -4.72 -0.51
CA ASN A 620 -19.58 -3.82 0.56
C ASN A 620 -19.59 -2.39 0.03
N ALA A 621 -20.68 -1.65 0.26
CA ALA A 621 -20.85 -0.31 -0.26
C ALA A 621 -21.23 0.66 0.88
N TYR A 622 -20.59 1.81 0.89
CA TYR A 622 -20.70 2.81 1.95
C TYR A 622 -21.05 4.16 1.36
N THR A 623 -21.89 4.92 2.06
CA THR A 623 -22.39 6.23 1.62
C THR A 623 -21.44 7.35 1.98
#